data_AF-A0A0D3H994-F1
#
_entry.id   AF-A0A0D3H994-F1
#
_cell.length_a   1.000
_cell.length_b   1.000
_cell.length_c   1.000
_cell.angle_alpha   90.00
_cell.angle_beta   90.00
_cell.angle_gamma   90.00
#
_symmetry.space_group_name_H-M   'P 1'
#
loop_
_entity.id
_entity.type
_entity.pdbx_description
1 polymer ?
#
loop_
_entity_poly.entity_id
_entity_poly.type
_entity_poly.pdbx_seq_one_letter_code
_entity_poly.pdbx_strand_id
1 'polypeptide(L)'
;MEHGPGGVPEALACLRALDATRTPAVIRLPEAGPIWAKKALDLGPAGLMVPAVESPAAAAAAVSHCRYPPRGVRGAAHPIVRASAYGLDDSYLSRCEDETLIICQVETAAGIAEVDAIAAVDGVDVVQMGPLDLSASMGYLWDPGNRKVRARLREAEKKVLDARKKNVTASDGNVAYLGGFAMPNDPAEQLKLRGYHMVSGAVDIGMFRKAALEDVKRFKEAVMEIGEEEGEEDDEKKDKEDDGYWTSSVVNSNLPCSSRISSCSDFTSGYSWRPIEAAKLCRTRAVRSLQITCTATKPAKSPAEEEWKIKRQVLVEKRVRSVDVKEALRLQKENNFAILDVRPVADFKEVPDSSLLVGPEWLQECVPSGWRTLHMVQGRPTGC
;
A
#
# COMPACT_ATOMS: atom_id res chain seq x y z
N MET A 1 2.73 4.06 9.12
CA MET A 1 1.75 3.10 9.69
C MET A 1 0.34 3.28 9.11
N GLU A 2 0.08 4.31 8.29
CA GLU A 2 -1.28 4.55 7.75
C GLU A 2 -1.66 3.69 6.53
N HIS A 3 -0.85 3.66 5.47
CA HIS A 3 -1.12 2.88 4.24
C HIS A 3 -0.11 1.76 3.98
N GLY A 4 0.80 1.52 4.93
CA GLY A 4 1.66 0.34 4.95
C GLY A 4 1.08 -0.69 5.93
N PRO A 5 1.32 -2.00 5.73
CA PRO A 5 0.74 -3.05 6.57
C PRO A 5 1.30 -3.12 8.00
N GLY A 6 2.35 -2.35 8.31
CA GLY A 6 3.05 -2.39 9.60
C GLY A 6 2.47 -1.46 10.67
N GLY A 7 2.38 -1.97 11.90
CA GLY A 7 2.00 -1.25 13.10
C GLY A 7 3.20 -0.86 13.97
N VAL A 8 2.96 -0.76 15.29
CA VAL A 8 3.98 -0.39 16.29
C VAL A 8 5.15 -1.40 16.37
N PRO A 9 4.95 -2.74 16.33
CA PRO A 9 6.05 -3.69 16.36
C PRO A 9 6.97 -3.59 15.13
N GLU A 10 6.39 -3.45 13.94
CA GLU A 10 7.13 -3.33 12.68
C GLU A 10 7.89 -2.00 12.63
N ALA A 11 7.26 -0.90 13.07
CA ALA A 11 7.91 0.40 13.19
C ALA A 11 9.16 0.35 14.09
N LEU A 12 9.12 -0.38 15.21
CA LEU A 12 10.29 -0.56 16.08
C LEU A 12 11.44 -1.31 15.39
N ALA A 13 11.13 -2.31 14.55
CA ALA A 13 12.14 -3.02 13.77
C ALA A 13 12.79 -2.08 12.73
N CYS A 14 11.99 -1.29 12.01
CA CYS A 14 12.48 -0.28 11.06
C CYS A 14 13.34 0.79 11.76
N LEU A 15 12.92 1.30 12.92
CA LEU A 15 13.70 2.28 13.70
C LEU A 15 15.08 1.73 14.07
N ARG A 16 15.16 0.50 14.59
CA ARG A 16 16.44 -0.14 14.95
C ARG A 16 17.37 -0.35 13.75
N ALA A 17 16.82 -0.59 12.56
CA ALA A 17 17.60 -0.69 11.33
C ALA A 17 18.13 0.68 10.86
N LEU A 18 17.32 1.74 10.97
CA LEU A 18 17.68 3.11 10.59
C LEU A 18 18.69 3.76 11.56
N ASP A 19 18.63 3.44 12.85
CA ASP A 19 19.65 3.84 13.85
C ASP A 19 21.07 3.42 13.38
N ALA A 20 21.21 2.19 12.89
CA ALA A 20 22.49 1.63 12.46
C ALA A 20 23.12 2.40 11.28
N THR A 21 22.30 3.07 10.47
CA THR A 21 22.73 3.95 9.37
C THR A 21 22.74 5.43 9.75
N ARG A 22 22.42 5.78 11.00
CA ARG A 22 22.21 7.16 11.51
C ARG A 22 21.19 7.95 10.69
N THR A 23 20.18 7.27 10.14
CA THR A 23 19.14 7.90 9.33
C THR A 23 17.97 8.35 10.23
N PRO A 24 17.66 9.66 10.32
CA PRO A 24 16.52 10.13 11.10
C PRO A 24 15.22 9.55 10.55
N ALA A 25 14.36 9.06 11.44
CA ALA A 25 13.14 8.35 11.08
C ALA A 25 11.89 9.12 11.52
N VAL A 26 10.95 9.31 10.59
CA VAL A 26 9.63 9.91 10.84
C VAL A 26 8.57 8.80 10.78
N ILE A 27 7.66 8.76 11.76
CA ILE A 27 6.52 7.85 11.75
C ILE A 27 5.26 8.60 11.34
N ARG A 28 4.67 8.25 10.18
CA ARG A 28 3.31 8.64 9.84
C ARG A 28 2.29 7.79 10.61
N LEU A 29 1.52 8.44 11.48
CA LEU A 29 0.48 7.82 12.31
C LEU A 29 -0.68 7.28 11.46
N PRO A 30 -1.47 6.30 11.94
CA PRO A 30 -2.70 5.87 11.26
C PRO A 30 -3.85 6.89 11.30
N GLU A 31 -3.86 7.77 12.31
CA GLU A 31 -4.86 8.83 12.52
C GLU A 31 -4.28 9.88 13.49
N ALA A 32 -4.93 11.04 13.64
CA ALA A 32 -4.51 12.13 14.51
C ALA A 32 -4.76 11.93 16.03
N GLY A 33 -4.86 10.67 16.49
CA GLY A 33 -5.26 10.32 17.86
C GLY A 33 -4.10 10.31 18.88
N PRO A 34 -4.34 10.70 20.16
CA PRO A 34 -3.32 10.72 21.21
C PRO A 34 -2.77 9.33 21.56
N ILE A 35 -3.55 8.28 21.31
CA ILE A 35 -3.14 6.88 21.56
C ILE A 35 -2.02 6.47 20.60
N TRP A 36 -2.11 6.88 19.33
CA TRP A 36 -1.09 6.59 18.32
C TRP A 36 0.13 7.48 18.52
N ALA A 37 -0.07 8.77 18.79
CA ALA A 37 1.02 9.71 19.06
C ALA A 37 1.93 9.22 20.21
N LYS A 38 1.36 8.91 21.39
CA LYS A 38 2.17 8.42 22.53
C LYS A 38 2.87 7.09 22.23
N LYS A 39 2.16 6.12 21.63
CA LYS A 39 2.74 4.82 21.27
C LYS A 39 3.89 4.94 20.28
N ALA A 40 3.78 5.83 19.29
CA ALA A 40 4.83 6.07 18.31
C ALA A 40 6.02 6.82 18.93
N LEU A 41 5.79 7.87 19.71
CA LEU A 41 6.85 8.63 20.38
C LEU A 41 7.63 7.82 21.41
N ASP A 42 6.98 6.91 22.11
CA ASP A 42 7.65 6.01 23.07
C ASP A 42 8.62 5.02 22.39
N LEU A 43 8.47 4.79 21.07
CA LEU A 43 9.49 4.11 20.29
C LEU A 43 10.76 4.95 20.11
N GLY A 44 10.68 6.28 20.14
CA GLY A 44 11.80 7.19 19.84
C GLY A 44 12.10 7.37 18.34
N PRO A 45 11.15 7.85 17.51
CA PRO A 45 11.43 8.41 16.19
C PRO A 45 12.01 9.83 16.32
N ALA A 46 12.58 10.37 15.24
CA ALA A 46 12.98 11.78 15.15
C ALA A 46 11.77 12.72 14.92
N GLY A 47 10.61 12.18 14.54
CA GLY A 47 9.40 12.96 14.38
C GLY A 47 8.15 12.14 14.08
N LEU A 48 7.01 12.80 14.18
CA LEU A 48 5.71 12.26 13.78
C LEU A 48 5.13 13.03 12.59
N MET A 49 4.46 12.31 11.70
CA MET A 49 3.61 12.87 10.67
C MET A 49 2.16 12.50 10.97
N VAL A 50 1.33 13.53 11.10
CA VAL A 50 -0.08 13.42 11.46
C VAL A 50 -0.92 13.61 10.19
N PRO A 51 -1.69 12.58 9.76
CA PRO A 51 -2.50 12.65 8.54
C PRO A 51 -3.72 13.56 8.71
N ALA A 52 -4.29 14.00 7.58
CA ALA A 52 -5.59 14.66 7.48
C ALA A 52 -5.80 15.85 8.45
N VAL A 53 -4.83 16.76 8.55
CA VAL A 53 -4.95 17.96 9.39
C VAL A 53 -5.70 19.06 8.64
N GLU A 54 -6.96 19.29 9.03
CA GLU A 54 -7.88 20.19 8.31
C GLU A 54 -8.09 21.57 8.95
N SER A 55 -7.58 21.81 10.16
CA SER A 55 -7.80 23.09 10.87
C SER A 55 -6.69 23.42 11.87
N PRO A 56 -6.55 24.70 12.28
CA PRO A 56 -5.58 25.09 13.31
C PRO A 56 -5.85 24.41 14.67
N ALA A 57 -7.12 24.14 14.98
CA ALA A 57 -7.50 23.38 16.18
C ALA A 57 -7.04 21.92 16.13
N ALA A 58 -7.15 21.27 14.96
CA ALA A 58 -6.62 19.92 14.75
C ALA A 58 -5.09 19.89 14.84
N ALA A 59 -4.42 20.90 14.29
CA ALA A 59 -2.97 21.05 14.39
C ALA A 59 -2.51 21.28 15.85
N ALA A 60 -3.19 22.15 16.60
CA ALA A 60 -2.89 22.38 18.02
C ALA A 60 -3.14 21.12 18.88
N ALA A 61 -4.17 20.33 18.56
CA ALA A 61 -4.40 19.03 19.19
C ALA A 61 -3.27 18.04 18.86
N ALA A 62 -2.84 17.96 17.60
CA ALA A 62 -1.71 17.12 17.17
C ALA A 62 -0.41 17.47 17.92
N VAL A 63 -0.11 18.76 18.08
CA VAL A 63 1.02 19.24 18.89
C VAL A 63 0.88 18.85 20.37
N SER A 64 -0.30 19.07 20.95
CA SER A 64 -0.62 18.69 22.33
C SER A 64 -0.47 17.19 22.58
N HIS A 65 -0.82 16.34 21.61
CA HIS A 65 -0.64 14.88 21.70
C HIS A 65 0.84 14.45 21.78
N CYS A 66 1.77 15.31 21.32
CA CYS A 66 3.20 15.01 21.30
C CYS A 66 3.96 15.53 22.53
N ARG A 67 3.45 16.60 23.16
CA ARG A 67 4.10 17.30 24.29
C ARG A 67 3.62 16.76 25.64
N TYR A 68 4.51 16.75 26.64
CA TYR A 68 4.15 16.44 28.02
C TYR A 68 3.43 17.64 28.69
N PRO A 69 2.66 17.41 29.77
CA PRO A 69 2.13 18.50 30.60
C PRO A 69 3.26 19.42 31.11
N PRO A 70 3.05 20.75 31.17
CA PRO A 70 1.79 21.46 30.94
C PRO A 70 1.50 21.85 29.47
N ARG A 71 2.45 21.65 28.54
CA ARG A 71 2.30 22.08 27.12
C ARG A 71 1.53 21.09 26.24
N GLY A 72 1.19 19.92 26.76
CA GLY A 72 0.39 18.92 26.07
C GLY A 72 -0.17 17.83 26.99
N VAL A 73 -0.63 16.75 26.38
CA VAL A 73 -1.35 15.63 27.02
C VAL A 73 -0.68 14.27 26.80
N ARG A 74 0.59 14.23 26.36
CA ARG A 74 1.35 12.98 26.22
C ARG A 74 1.45 12.28 27.59
N GLY A 75 1.11 10.99 27.62
CA GLY A 75 1.19 10.18 28.83
C GLY A 75 2.65 9.92 29.26
N ALA A 76 2.96 10.14 30.54
CA ALA A 76 4.31 9.98 31.08
C ALA A 76 4.67 8.50 31.31
N ALA A 77 5.35 7.90 30.33
CA ALA A 77 6.04 6.61 30.46
C ALA A 77 7.56 6.73 30.23
N HIS A 78 8.10 7.96 30.19
CA HIS A 78 9.50 8.21 29.83
C HIS A 78 10.56 7.43 30.64
N PRO A 79 10.38 6.99 31.91
CA PRO A 79 11.44 6.24 32.59
C PRO A 79 11.67 4.81 32.07
N ILE A 80 10.80 4.26 31.21
CA ILE A 80 10.83 2.83 30.83
C ILE A 80 10.75 2.54 29.32
N VAL A 81 10.72 3.58 28.47
CA VAL A 81 10.50 3.46 27.02
C VAL A 81 11.78 3.62 26.20
N ARG A 82 11.79 3.17 24.93
CA ARG A 82 13.00 3.26 24.08
C ARG A 82 13.44 4.71 23.86
N ALA A 83 12.50 5.65 23.78
CA ALA A 83 12.78 7.07 23.49
C ALA A 83 13.79 7.73 24.45
N SER A 84 13.84 7.30 25.71
CA SER A 84 14.74 7.79 26.76
C SER A 84 15.92 6.84 27.04
N ALA A 85 16.25 5.98 26.06
CA ALA A 85 17.16 4.86 26.24
C ALA A 85 16.79 3.94 27.44
N TYR A 86 15.49 3.70 27.66
CA TYR A 86 14.95 2.92 28.78
C TYR A 86 15.27 3.52 30.15
N GLY A 87 15.23 4.85 30.26
CA GLY A 87 15.54 5.60 31.47
C GLY A 87 17.04 5.84 31.70
N LEU A 88 17.89 5.58 30.71
CA LEU A 88 19.34 5.85 30.76
C LEU A 88 19.72 7.26 30.25
N ASP A 89 18.80 7.96 29.57
CA ASP A 89 18.98 9.37 29.19
C ASP A 89 18.26 10.30 30.18
N ASP A 90 18.99 10.74 31.21
CA ASP A 90 18.53 11.75 32.17
C ASP A 90 18.16 13.09 31.51
N SER A 91 18.75 13.40 30.35
CA SER A 91 18.48 14.65 29.62
C SER A 91 17.20 14.61 28.78
N TYR A 92 16.61 13.42 28.57
CA TYR A 92 15.49 13.20 27.64
C TYR A 92 14.36 14.24 27.82
N LEU A 93 13.87 14.43 29.05
CA LEU A 93 12.77 15.38 29.31
C LEU A 93 13.12 16.84 28.99
N SER A 94 14.40 17.22 29.09
CA SER A 94 14.85 18.58 28.80
C SER A 94 15.04 18.86 27.30
N ARG A 95 15.13 17.82 26.47
CA ARG A 95 15.39 17.93 25.02
C ARG A 95 14.25 17.46 24.15
N CYS A 96 13.40 16.53 24.62
CA CYS A 96 12.44 15.84 23.76
C CYS A 96 11.39 16.74 23.10
N GLU A 97 11.10 17.92 23.67
CA GLU A 97 10.18 18.88 23.07
C GLU A 97 10.81 19.64 21.90
N ASP A 98 12.09 20.01 21.99
CA ASP A 98 12.83 20.72 20.94
C ASP A 98 13.37 19.78 19.84
N GLU A 99 13.53 18.49 20.16
CA GLU A 99 14.06 17.47 19.23
C GLU A 99 12.98 16.65 18.49
N THR A 100 11.72 16.71 18.91
CA THR A 100 10.63 15.97 18.25
C THR A 100 10.02 16.79 17.12
N LEU A 101 10.30 16.43 15.87
CA LEU A 101 9.70 17.08 14.71
C LEU A 101 8.20 16.72 14.57
N ILE A 102 7.32 17.73 14.54
CA ILE A 102 5.87 17.55 14.38
C ILE A 102 5.43 18.03 12.99
N ILE A 103 5.03 17.08 12.14
CA ILE A 103 4.60 17.32 10.77
C ILE A 103 3.08 17.19 10.66
N CYS A 104 2.39 18.25 10.27
CA CYS A 104 0.97 18.22 9.93
C CYS A 104 0.80 17.98 8.42
N GLN A 105 0.17 16.88 8.03
CA GLN A 105 -0.15 16.59 6.63
C GLN A 105 -1.45 17.30 6.24
N VAL A 106 -1.34 18.26 5.34
CA VAL A 106 -2.45 19.09 4.83
C VAL A 106 -2.75 18.64 3.41
N GLU A 107 -3.89 17.97 3.26
CA GLU A 107 -4.19 17.18 2.06
C GLU A 107 -5.67 17.17 1.69
N THR A 108 -6.46 18.09 2.22
CA THR A 108 -7.88 18.24 1.87
C THR A 108 -8.18 19.67 1.45
N ALA A 109 -9.28 19.86 0.72
CA ALA A 109 -9.73 21.19 0.32
C ALA A 109 -10.03 22.11 1.54
N ALA A 110 -10.41 21.53 2.68
CA ALA A 110 -10.61 22.24 3.94
C ALA A 110 -9.26 22.67 4.56
N GLY A 111 -8.32 21.73 4.73
CA GLY A 111 -6.99 22.05 5.27
C GLY A 111 -6.22 23.05 4.42
N ILE A 112 -6.36 23.00 3.09
CA ILE A 112 -5.76 23.97 2.16
C ILE A 112 -6.37 25.38 2.28
N ALA A 113 -7.63 25.50 2.70
CA ALA A 113 -8.25 26.80 2.96
C ALA A 113 -7.61 27.48 4.18
N GLU A 114 -7.39 26.71 5.24
CA GLU A 114 -6.87 27.13 6.56
C GLU A 114 -5.32 27.03 6.70
N VAL A 115 -4.61 26.74 5.62
CA VAL A 115 -3.20 26.29 5.66
C VAL A 115 -2.22 27.33 6.26
N ASP A 116 -2.51 28.62 6.13
CA ASP A 116 -1.75 29.71 6.75
C ASP A 116 -1.97 29.77 8.27
N ALA A 117 -3.20 29.56 8.72
CA ALA A 117 -3.51 29.47 10.14
C ALA A 117 -2.97 28.17 10.77
N ILE A 118 -2.97 27.04 10.04
CA ILE A 118 -2.31 25.78 10.44
C ILE A 118 -0.79 25.97 10.57
N ALA A 119 -0.15 26.62 9.60
CA ALA A 119 1.29 26.88 9.60
C ALA A 119 1.77 27.85 10.70
N ALA A 120 0.84 28.57 11.33
CA ALA A 120 1.09 29.54 12.40
C ALA A 120 0.87 28.98 13.82
N VAL A 121 0.48 27.71 13.96
CA VAL A 121 0.30 27.06 15.28
C VAL A 121 1.66 26.76 15.93
N ASP A 122 1.87 27.19 17.17
CA ASP A 122 3.08 26.86 17.95
C ASP A 122 3.31 25.35 18.00
N GLY A 123 4.52 24.92 17.63
CA GLY A 123 4.92 23.52 17.60
C GLY A 123 4.57 22.77 16.32
N VAL A 124 3.98 23.41 15.29
CA VAL A 124 3.92 22.81 13.95
C VAL A 124 5.21 23.11 13.20
N ASP A 125 6.11 22.13 13.15
CA ASP A 125 7.40 22.31 12.48
C ASP A 125 7.30 22.19 10.97
N VAL A 126 6.39 21.38 10.44
CA VAL A 126 6.25 21.18 8.99
C VAL A 126 4.79 21.07 8.57
N VAL A 127 4.42 21.81 7.53
CA VAL A 127 3.20 21.56 6.77
C VAL A 127 3.55 20.71 5.55
N GLN A 128 3.16 19.45 5.57
CA GLN A 128 3.39 18.48 4.50
C GLN A 128 2.21 18.48 3.53
N MET A 129 2.44 18.84 2.28
CA MET A 129 1.40 18.78 1.23
C MET A 129 1.20 17.34 0.74
N GLY A 130 -0.05 16.87 0.70
CA GLY A 130 -0.45 15.56 0.14
C GLY A 130 -1.19 15.69 -1.21
N PRO A 131 -0.52 15.54 -2.38
CA PRO A 131 -1.15 15.83 -3.68
C PRO A 131 -2.23 14.82 -4.11
N LEU A 132 -2.10 13.55 -3.72
CA LEU A 132 -3.04 12.48 -4.09
C LEU A 132 -4.37 12.65 -3.35
N ASP A 133 -4.31 12.78 -2.04
CA ASP A 133 -5.51 12.91 -1.19
C ASP A 133 -6.18 14.28 -1.40
N LEU A 134 -5.41 15.33 -1.73
CA LEU A 134 -5.99 16.61 -2.14
C LEU A 134 -6.71 16.49 -3.48
N SER A 135 -6.19 15.71 -4.44
CA SER A 135 -6.89 15.48 -5.70
C SER A 135 -8.20 14.74 -5.45
N ALA A 136 -8.21 13.71 -4.60
CA ALA A 136 -9.43 13.01 -4.17
C ALA A 136 -10.43 13.94 -3.47
N SER A 137 -9.99 14.73 -2.49
CA SER A 137 -10.80 15.70 -1.75
C SER A 137 -11.43 16.77 -2.64
N MET A 138 -10.75 17.14 -3.74
CA MET A 138 -11.27 18.08 -4.74
C MET A 138 -12.15 17.43 -5.84
N GLY A 139 -12.44 16.13 -5.76
CA GLY A 139 -13.23 15.39 -6.75
C GLY A 139 -12.45 14.97 -8.01
N TYR A 140 -11.12 15.02 -7.95
CA TYR A 140 -10.17 14.63 -9.01
C TYR A 140 -9.38 13.38 -8.60
N LEU A 141 -10.09 12.33 -8.19
CA LEU A 141 -9.48 11.05 -7.79
C LEU A 141 -8.58 10.51 -8.93
N TRP A 142 -7.37 10.06 -8.58
CA TRP A 142 -6.29 9.65 -9.50
C TRP A 142 -5.71 10.74 -10.42
N ASP A 143 -6.13 12.01 -10.32
CA ASP A 143 -5.58 13.13 -11.10
C ASP A 143 -4.96 14.25 -10.21
N PRO A 144 -3.81 14.00 -9.55
CA PRO A 144 -3.00 15.04 -8.91
C PRO A 144 -2.34 15.99 -9.95
N GLY A 145 -2.38 15.62 -11.23
CA GLY A 145 -1.96 16.46 -12.36
C GLY A 145 -2.94 17.57 -12.70
N ASN A 146 -4.18 17.50 -12.18
CA ASN A 146 -5.26 18.39 -12.55
C ASN A 146 -4.88 19.87 -12.37
N ARG A 147 -5.18 20.70 -13.37
CA ARG A 147 -4.88 22.14 -13.33
C ARG A 147 -5.45 22.83 -12.09
N LYS A 148 -6.63 22.43 -11.60
CA LYS A 148 -7.23 23.02 -10.39
C LYS A 148 -6.52 22.56 -9.12
N VAL A 149 -6.19 21.28 -9.00
CA VAL A 149 -5.46 20.72 -7.84
C VAL A 149 -4.08 21.37 -7.75
N ARG A 150 -3.36 21.46 -8.88
CA ARG A 150 -2.07 22.14 -8.95
C ARG A 150 -2.18 23.62 -8.59
N ALA A 151 -3.20 24.34 -9.06
CA ALA A 151 -3.41 25.73 -8.68
C ALA A 151 -3.64 25.90 -7.17
N ARG A 152 -4.42 25.01 -6.53
CA ARG A 152 -4.61 25.00 -5.07
C ARG A 152 -3.34 24.67 -4.30
N LEU A 153 -2.54 23.70 -4.77
CA LEU A 153 -1.21 23.44 -4.19
C LEU A 153 -0.31 24.68 -4.28
N ARG A 154 -0.22 25.35 -5.44
CA ARG A 154 0.59 26.58 -5.58
C ARG A 154 0.09 27.73 -4.70
N GLU A 155 -1.22 27.84 -4.45
CA GLU A 155 -1.80 28.80 -3.50
C GLU A 155 -1.31 28.50 -2.07
N ALA A 156 -1.38 27.24 -1.64
CA ALA A 156 -0.95 26.80 -0.31
C ALA A 156 0.58 26.89 -0.11
N GLU A 157 1.36 26.44 -1.09
CA GLU A 157 2.82 26.62 -1.16
C GLU A 157 3.20 28.08 -0.88
N LYS A 158 2.54 29.01 -1.58
CA LYS A 158 2.79 30.45 -1.40
C LYS A 158 2.41 30.93 0.00
N LYS A 159 1.23 30.55 0.51
CA LYS A 159 0.78 30.94 1.86
C LYS A 159 1.79 30.55 2.94
N VAL A 160 2.24 29.28 2.96
CA VAL A 160 3.22 28.78 3.93
C VAL A 160 4.57 29.50 3.79
N LEU A 161 5.07 29.68 2.57
CA LEU A 161 6.36 30.34 2.32
C LEU A 161 6.34 31.84 2.66
N ASP A 162 5.24 32.54 2.37
CA ASP A 162 5.13 33.97 2.66
C ASP A 162 4.88 34.23 4.16
N ALA A 163 4.19 33.33 4.88
CA ALA A 163 4.13 33.35 6.34
C ALA A 163 5.53 33.17 6.96
N ARG A 164 6.27 32.16 6.49
CA ARG A 164 7.65 31.90 6.94
C ARG A 164 8.59 33.08 6.70
N LYS A 165 8.54 33.72 5.53
CA LYS A 165 9.39 34.89 5.23
C LYS A 165 9.17 36.06 6.19
N LYS A 166 7.90 36.37 6.52
CA LYS A 166 7.55 37.47 7.44
C LYS A 166 8.07 37.21 8.86
N ASN A 167 7.95 35.97 9.33
CA ASN A 167 8.27 35.61 10.70
C ASN A 167 9.72 35.15 10.90
N VAL A 168 10.50 34.92 9.84
CA VAL A 168 11.97 34.79 9.95
C VAL A 168 12.64 36.17 10.13
N THR A 169 11.97 37.26 9.72
CA THR A 169 12.47 38.63 9.93
C THR A 169 12.04 39.27 11.26
N ALA A 170 11.03 38.74 11.92
CA ALA A 170 10.76 39.00 13.33
C ALA A 170 11.49 37.93 14.15
N SER A 171 12.05 38.26 15.31
CA SER A 171 12.78 37.29 16.16
C SER A 171 11.89 36.25 16.84
N ASP A 172 10.59 36.27 16.58
CA ASP A 172 9.56 35.72 17.45
C ASP A 172 8.72 34.67 16.70
N GLY A 173 9.04 33.38 16.94
CA GLY A 173 8.19 32.24 16.59
C GLY A 173 8.81 31.21 15.65
N ASN A 174 8.67 29.93 16.01
CA ASN A 174 8.88 28.83 15.08
C ASN A 174 7.71 28.81 14.07
N VAL A 175 7.99 28.97 12.78
CA VAL A 175 6.98 28.88 11.72
C VAL A 175 7.24 27.67 10.86
N ALA A 176 6.18 26.95 10.51
CA ALA A 176 6.28 25.70 9.78
C ALA A 176 7.15 25.81 8.50
N TYR A 177 8.01 24.81 8.32
CA TYR A 177 8.69 24.51 7.08
C TYR A 177 7.68 23.95 6.06
N LEU A 178 7.88 24.25 4.77
CA LEU A 178 7.11 23.64 3.70
C LEU A 178 7.66 22.23 3.37
N GLY A 179 6.82 21.21 3.55
CA GLY A 179 7.05 19.82 3.17
C GLY A 179 6.16 19.37 2.01
N GLY A 180 6.59 18.39 1.22
CA GLY A 180 5.79 17.86 0.11
C GLY A 180 6.24 16.49 -0.39
N PHE A 181 5.53 16.00 -1.40
CA PHE A 181 5.72 14.67 -1.98
C PHE A 181 6.00 14.77 -3.49
N ALA A 182 7.08 14.15 -3.95
CA ALA A 182 7.48 14.15 -5.35
C ALA A 182 6.57 13.27 -6.20
N MET A 183 6.01 13.84 -7.27
CA MET A 183 5.10 13.15 -8.19
C MET A 183 5.71 13.06 -9.59
N PRO A 184 5.30 12.11 -10.45
CA PRO A 184 5.81 11.99 -11.82
C PRO A 184 5.67 13.28 -12.65
N ASN A 185 4.66 14.10 -12.33
CA ASN A 185 4.34 15.38 -12.97
C ASN A 185 4.80 16.63 -12.19
N ASP A 186 5.44 16.44 -11.03
CA ASP A 186 6.00 17.51 -10.17
C ASP A 186 7.16 16.94 -9.32
N PRO A 187 8.36 16.78 -9.93
CA PRO A 187 9.45 16.01 -9.35
C PRO A 187 10.22 16.79 -8.26
N ALA A 188 11.10 16.11 -7.54
CA ALA A 188 11.75 16.62 -6.33
C ALA A 188 12.59 17.89 -6.57
N GLU A 189 13.23 18.02 -7.72
CA GLU A 189 14.03 19.18 -8.11
C GLU A 189 13.12 20.41 -8.27
N GLN A 190 11.94 20.23 -8.86
CA GLN A 190 10.95 21.30 -9.06
C GLN A 190 10.30 21.72 -7.74
N LEU A 191 10.08 20.79 -6.81
CA LEU A 191 9.68 21.11 -5.44
C LEU A 191 10.78 21.92 -4.74
N LYS A 192 12.04 21.47 -4.83
CA LYS A 192 13.17 22.16 -4.20
C LYS A 192 13.34 23.60 -4.72
N LEU A 193 13.25 23.80 -6.04
CA LEU A 193 13.33 25.12 -6.68
C LEU A 193 12.21 26.07 -6.24
N ARG A 194 11.03 25.54 -5.86
CA ARG A 194 9.92 26.36 -5.31
C ARG A 194 10.05 26.67 -3.82
N GLY A 195 11.09 26.20 -3.15
CA GLY A 195 11.34 26.50 -1.73
C GLY A 195 10.83 25.43 -0.77
N TYR A 196 10.56 24.21 -1.23
CA TYR A 196 10.32 23.09 -0.31
C TYR A 196 11.59 22.77 0.50
N HIS A 197 11.40 22.58 1.80
CA HIS A 197 12.47 22.33 2.77
C HIS A 197 12.65 20.84 2.99
N MET A 198 11.52 20.12 3.09
CA MET A 198 11.44 18.66 3.11
C MET A 198 10.73 18.16 1.85
N VAL A 199 11.27 17.14 1.20
CA VAL A 199 10.63 16.49 0.05
C VAL A 199 10.69 14.98 0.25
N SER A 200 9.53 14.36 0.41
CA SER A 200 9.37 12.90 0.31
C SER A 200 9.59 12.50 -1.15
N GLY A 201 10.65 11.74 -1.40
CA GLY A 201 11.05 11.29 -2.74
C GLY A 201 10.30 10.04 -3.20
N ALA A 202 11.03 9.09 -3.78
CA ALA A 202 10.46 7.83 -4.23
C ALA A 202 10.04 6.92 -3.05
N VAL A 203 9.04 6.07 -3.30
CA VAL A 203 8.59 5.02 -2.38
C VAL A 203 9.32 3.72 -2.69
N ASP A 204 9.82 3.06 -1.66
CA ASP A 204 10.54 1.77 -1.70
C ASP A 204 9.79 0.68 -2.50
N ILE A 205 8.50 0.46 -2.22
CA ILE A 205 7.64 -0.50 -2.94
C ILE A 205 7.54 -0.11 -4.43
N GLY A 206 7.46 1.19 -4.72
CA GLY A 206 7.41 1.70 -6.09
C GLY A 206 8.71 1.45 -6.85
N MET A 207 9.86 1.66 -6.20
CA MET A 207 11.19 1.40 -6.75
C MET A 207 11.41 -0.10 -6.97
N PHE A 208 11.13 -0.93 -5.96
CA PHE A 208 11.29 -2.38 -6.03
C PHE A 208 10.42 -3.00 -7.12
N ARG A 209 9.13 -2.64 -7.18
CA ARG A 209 8.22 -3.07 -8.24
C ARG A 209 8.73 -2.69 -9.63
N LYS A 210 9.21 -1.46 -9.80
CA LYS A 210 9.76 -0.99 -11.08
C LYS A 210 10.97 -1.83 -11.51
N ALA A 211 11.95 -1.98 -10.62
CA ALA A 211 13.17 -2.74 -10.91
C ALA A 211 12.88 -4.22 -11.24
N ALA A 212 12.01 -4.88 -10.47
CA ALA A 212 11.62 -6.27 -10.71
C ALA A 212 10.88 -6.47 -12.05
N LEU A 213 9.99 -5.54 -12.42
CA LEU A 213 9.29 -5.60 -13.71
C LEU A 213 10.21 -5.31 -14.89
N GLU A 214 11.17 -4.40 -14.74
CA GLU A 214 12.19 -4.13 -15.77
C GLU A 214 13.11 -5.33 -16.02
N ASP A 215 13.47 -6.07 -14.98
CA ASP A 215 14.28 -7.29 -15.10
C ASP A 215 13.52 -8.44 -15.81
N VAL A 216 12.28 -8.71 -15.38
CA VAL A 216 11.39 -9.68 -16.05
C VAL A 216 11.12 -9.29 -17.51
N LYS A 217 11.00 -7.99 -17.79
CA LYS A 217 10.82 -7.48 -19.15
C LYS A 217 12.04 -7.79 -20.03
N ARG A 218 13.26 -7.49 -19.57
CA ARG A 218 14.51 -7.80 -20.29
C ARG A 218 14.64 -9.29 -20.59
N PHE A 219 14.32 -10.16 -19.63
CA PHE A 219 14.35 -11.60 -19.86
C PHE A 219 13.37 -12.04 -20.95
N LYS A 220 12.14 -11.50 -20.95
CA LYS A 220 11.15 -11.81 -21.99
C LYS A 220 11.55 -11.30 -23.37
N GLU A 221 12.08 -10.09 -23.47
CA GLU A 221 12.55 -9.52 -24.74
C GLU A 221 13.71 -10.34 -25.33
N ALA A 222 14.68 -10.75 -24.52
CA ALA A 222 15.77 -11.64 -24.96
C ALA A 222 15.29 -13.03 -25.43
N VAL A 223 14.21 -13.57 -24.85
CA VAL A 223 13.61 -14.84 -25.32
C VAL A 223 12.86 -14.66 -26.64
N MET A 224 12.27 -13.49 -26.90
CA MET A 224 11.67 -13.19 -28.21
C MET A 224 12.73 -13.07 -29.30
N GLU A 225 13.87 -12.41 -29.04
CA GLU A 225 14.99 -12.31 -29.98
C GLU A 225 15.55 -13.69 -30.37
N ILE A 226 15.55 -14.67 -29.45
CA ILE A 226 15.95 -16.06 -29.74
C ILE A 226 14.86 -16.82 -30.51
N GLY A 227 13.59 -16.47 -30.33
CA GLY A 227 12.46 -17.10 -31.00
C GLY A 227 12.25 -16.70 -32.46
N GLU A 228 12.93 -15.65 -32.94
CA GLU A 228 12.85 -15.16 -34.32
C GLU A 228 13.98 -15.68 -35.24
N GLU A 229 14.94 -16.48 -34.72
CA GLU A 229 15.99 -17.11 -35.55
C GLU A 229 15.59 -18.48 -36.16
N GLU A 230 14.44 -19.06 -35.81
CA GLU A 230 13.97 -20.34 -36.38
C GLU A 230 12.62 -20.23 -37.13
N GLY A 231 12.69 -20.01 -38.46
CA GLY A 231 11.69 -20.53 -39.40
C GLY A 231 10.93 -19.51 -40.27
N GLU A 232 11.41 -19.30 -41.49
CA GLU A 232 10.55 -18.86 -42.60
C GLU A 232 9.57 -19.99 -42.99
N GLU A 233 8.25 -19.76 -42.92
CA GLU A 233 7.29 -19.81 -44.04
C GLU A 233 5.83 -19.75 -43.56
N ASP A 234 5.02 -18.91 -44.21
CA ASP A 234 3.58 -18.70 -43.96
C ASP A 234 2.70 -19.82 -44.56
N ASP A 235 1.50 -20.05 -44.00
CA ASP A 235 0.26 -19.74 -44.75
C ASP A 235 -1.02 -19.77 -43.89
N GLU A 236 -1.96 -18.88 -44.22
CA GLU A 236 -3.29 -18.76 -43.61
C GLU A 236 -4.20 -19.98 -44.02
N LYS A 237 -5.30 -20.36 -43.36
CA LYS A 237 -6.29 -19.71 -42.49
C LYS A 237 -7.13 -20.86 -41.84
N LYS A 238 -8.22 -20.75 -41.05
CA LYS A 238 -9.23 -19.71 -40.76
C LYS A 238 -10.10 -20.20 -39.59
N ASP A 239 -10.64 -19.31 -38.75
CA ASP A 239 -12.08 -19.23 -38.43
C ASP A 239 -12.42 -17.92 -37.71
N LYS A 240 -13.68 -17.49 -37.79
CA LYS A 240 -14.16 -16.21 -37.22
C LYS A 240 -14.92 -16.48 -35.93
N GLU A 241 -14.61 -15.74 -34.88
CA GLU A 241 -15.60 -15.33 -33.87
C GLU A 241 -15.20 -13.96 -33.29
N ASP A 242 -16.19 -13.13 -32.98
CA ASP A 242 -16.02 -11.74 -32.52
C ASP A 242 -16.16 -11.66 -30.99
N ASP A 243 -15.11 -11.27 -30.27
CA ASP A 243 -15.21 -10.75 -28.89
C ASP A 243 -14.18 -9.66 -28.58
N GLY A 244 -14.57 -8.39 -28.79
CA GLY A 244 -13.69 -7.25 -28.62
C GLY A 244 -13.52 -6.80 -27.17
N TYR A 245 -12.27 -6.75 -26.68
CA TYR A 245 -11.85 -5.82 -25.63
C TYR A 245 -10.34 -5.54 -25.71
N TRP A 246 -9.94 -4.26 -25.57
CA TRP A 246 -8.57 -3.72 -25.61
C TRP A 246 -7.76 -3.81 -26.92
N THR A 247 -7.81 -2.73 -27.70
CA THR A 247 -6.70 -2.31 -28.57
C THR A 247 -6.15 -0.96 -28.08
N SER A 248 -5.00 -0.99 -27.42
CA SER A 248 -4.21 0.21 -27.14
C SER A 248 -3.18 0.39 -28.26
N SER A 249 -3.32 1.47 -29.03
CA SER A 249 -2.45 1.80 -30.16
C SER A 249 -0.99 1.99 -29.74
N VAL A 250 -0.10 1.08 -30.16
CA VAL A 250 1.34 1.34 -30.14
C VAL A 250 1.72 2.06 -31.43
N VAL A 251 2.25 3.28 -31.27
CA VAL A 251 2.76 4.09 -32.38
C VAL A 251 4.06 3.45 -32.86
N ASN A 252 4.14 3.17 -34.16
CA ASN A 252 5.28 2.51 -34.77
C ASN A 252 6.49 3.46 -34.82
N SER A 253 7.62 3.06 -34.22
CA SER A 253 8.89 3.80 -34.28
C SER A 253 10.07 2.85 -34.46
N ASN A 254 10.22 2.30 -35.67
CA ASN A 254 11.39 1.51 -36.04
C ASN A 254 12.62 2.41 -36.23
N LEU A 255 13.64 2.16 -35.41
CA LEU A 255 15.05 2.49 -35.68
C LEU A 255 15.86 1.20 -35.47
N PRO A 256 16.58 0.69 -36.48
CA PRO A 256 17.43 -0.47 -36.29
C PRO A 256 18.68 -0.10 -35.49
N CYS A 257 18.97 -0.88 -34.46
CA CYS A 257 20.24 -0.84 -33.74
C CYS A 257 21.24 -1.75 -34.46
N SER A 258 22.41 -1.25 -34.84
CA SER A 258 23.56 -2.10 -35.16
C SER A 258 24.77 -1.71 -34.32
N SER A 259 25.63 -2.68 -34.05
CA SER A 259 26.65 -2.64 -33.01
C SER A 259 28.00 -2.07 -33.52
N ARG A 260 28.61 -1.22 -32.67
CA ARG A 260 30.07 -1.03 -32.41
C ARG A 260 31.06 -1.27 -33.60
N ILE A 261 31.98 -0.37 -33.98
CA ILE A 261 32.72 0.67 -33.21
C ILE A 261 33.50 1.60 -34.20
N SER A 262 33.87 2.81 -33.75
CA SER A 262 34.92 3.72 -34.27
C SER A 262 34.62 4.74 -35.40
N SER A 263 34.63 6.02 -34.99
CA SER A 263 35.24 7.21 -35.64
C SER A 263 34.73 7.79 -36.97
N CYS A 264 34.62 9.14 -36.94
CA CYS A 264 34.64 10.11 -38.05
C CYS A 264 33.33 10.47 -38.82
N SER A 265 32.79 11.64 -38.45
CA SER A 265 32.35 12.77 -39.31
C SER A 265 31.47 12.58 -40.58
N ASP A 266 30.31 13.25 -40.52
CA ASP A 266 29.68 14.10 -41.56
C ASP A 266 28.77 13.55 -42.69
N PHE A 267 27.70 14.34 -42.91
CA PHE A 267 26.93 14.64 -44.15
C PHE A 267 25.75 13.77 -44.67
N THR A 268 24.53 14.24 -44.35
CA THR A 268 23.34 14.51 -45.21
C THR A 268 22.65 13.46 -46.14
N SER A 269 21.31 13.46 -46.04
CA SER A 269 20.27 13.41 -47.12
C SER A 269 19.62 12.10 -47.58
N GLY A 270 18.27 12.05 -47.47
CA GLY A 270 17.35 12.05 -48.62
C GLY A 270 16.83 10.73 -49.25
N TYR A 271 15.48 10.63 -49.37
CA TYR A 271 14.70 9.81 -50.34
C TYR A 271 14.74 8.26 -50.24
N SER A 272 13.86 7.46 -50.87
CA SER A 272 12.37 7.49 -51.00
C SER A 272 11.83 6.17 -51.62
N TRP A 273 10.71 5.64 -51.11
CA TRP A 273 9.74 4.66 -51.68
C TRP A 273 9.96 3.98 -53.06
N ARG A 274 9.76 2.64 -53.12
CA ARG A 274 8.55 1.96 -53.70
C ARG A 274 8.60 0.41 -53.57
N PRO A 275 7.46 -0.32 -53.74
CA PRO A 275 7.33 -1.77 -53.49
C PRO A 275 6.99 -2.62 -54.75
N ILE A 276 6.83 -3.96 -54.62
CA ILE A 276 5.70 -4.80 -55.13
C ILE A 276 6.07 -6.29 -55.41
N GLU A 277 5.09 -7.18 -55.12
CA GLU A 277 4.78 -8.53 -55.65
C GLU A 277 5.42 -9.83 -55.13
N ALA A 278 4.61 -10.88 -55.26
CA ALA A 278 4.75 -12.22 -54.68
C ALA A 278 4.65 -13.30 -55.76
N ALA A 279 5.19 -14.50 -55.49
CA ALA A 279 5.01 -15.68 -56.35
C ALA A 279 4.92 -16.98 -55.53
N LYS A 280 3.97 -17.84 -55.91
CA LYS A 280 3.77 -19.20 -55.33
C LYS A 280 4.44 -20.26 -56.23
N LEU A 281 4.94 -21.38 -55.68
CA LEU A 281 4.36 -22.73 -55.90
C LEU A 281 5.10 -23.93 -55.23
N CYS A 282 4.31 -24.76 -54.53
CA CYS A 282 4.26 -26.25 -54.56
C CYS A 282 5.43 -27.18 -54.12
N ARG A 283 5.08 -28.04 -53.12
CA ARG A 283 5.24 -29.53 -53.04
C ARG A 283 6.68 -30.09 -52.93
N THR A 284 6.99 -31.17 -52.19
CA THR A 284 6.25 -32.11 -51.30
C THR A 284 7.26 -33.05 -50.62
N ARG A 285 7.09 -33.40 -49.33
CA ARG A 285 7.04 -34.81 -48.85
C ARG A 285 6.72 -34.92 -47.35
N ALA A 286 6.12 -36.04 -46.97
CA ALA A 286 5.52 -36.26 -45.65
C ALA A 286 6.44 -37.00 -44.67
N VAL A 287 6.30 -36.70 -43.36
CA VAL A 287 6.54 -37.69 -42.29
C VAL A 287 5.42 -37.63 -41.22
N ARG A 288 4.78 -38.79 -41.07
CA ARG A 288 3.86 -39.31 -40.03
C ARG A 288 3.64 -38.47 -38.76
N SER A 289 2.36 -38.22 -38.48
CA SER A 289 1.85 -37.71 -37.21
C SER A 289 1.98 -38.70 -36.05
N LEU A 290 2.37 -38.20 -34.88
CA LEU A 290 2.28 -38.94 -33.62
C LEU A 290 0.97 -38.53 -32.92
N GLN A 291 -0.05 -39.41 -32.90
CA GLN A 291 -1.25 -39.16 -32.08
C GLN A 291 -0.96 -39.47 -30.60
N ILE A 292 -0.92 -38.43 -29.78
CA ILE A 292 -1.00 -38.58 -28.33
C ILE A 292 -2.47 -38.54 -27.93
N THR A 293 -3.04 -39.71 -27.59
CA THR A 293 -4.35 -39.81 -26.96
C THR A 293 -4.27 -39.38 -25.51
N CYS A 294 -4.89 -38.25 -25.17
CA CYS A 294 -4.95 -37.73 -23.79
C CYS A 294 -5.67 -38.71 -22.86
N THR A 295 -4.94 -39.34 -21.96
CA THR A 295 -5.49 -40.06 -20.81
C THR A 295 -5.80 -39.07 -19.68
N ALA A 296 -7.02 -39.12 -19.17
CA ALA A 296 -7.61 -38.09 -18.31
C ALA A 296 -6.74 -37.66 -17.11
N THR A 297 -6.13 -36.48 -17.19
CA THR A 297 -5.57 -35.77 -16.04
C THR A 297 -6.66 -34.91 -15.41
N LYS A 298 -7.02 -35.21 -14.16
CA LYS A 298 -7.82 -34.26 -13.35
C LYS A 298 -7.00 -32.97 -13.16
N PRO A 299 -7.63 -31.79 -13.15
CA PRO A 299 -6.91 -30.54 -12.91
C PRO A 299 -6.15 -30.59 -11.58
N ALA A 300 -4.98 -29.96 -11.54
CA ALA A 300 -4.17 -29.84 -10.34
C ALA A 300 -4.97 -29.16 -9.22
N LYS A 301 -4.87 -29.70 -8.01
CA LYS A 301 -5.58 -29.18 -6.84
C LYS A 301 -4.96 -27.87 -6.39
N SER A 302 -5.80 -26.94 -5.92
CA SER A 302 -5.29 -25.70 -5.34
C SER A 302 -4.51 -26.00 -4.05
N PRO A 303 -3.51 -25.18 -3.67
CA PRO A 303 -2.80 -25.35 -2.39
C PRO A 303 -3.75 -25.40 -1.17
N ALA A 304 -4.86 -24.67 -1.23
CA ALA A 304 -5.89 -24.68 -0.19
C ALA A 304 -6.63 -26.03 -0.08
N GLU A 305 -6.83 -26.75 -1.18
CA GLU A 305 -7.43 -28.10 -1.17
C GLU A 305 -6.50 -29.15 -0.53
N GLU A 306 -5.19 -29.03 -0.75
CA GLU A 306 -4.21 -29.93 -0.13
C GLU A 306 -4.03 -29.63 1.36
N GLU A 307 -3.91 -28.35 1.73
CA GLU A 307 -3.88 -27.91 3.13
C GLU A 307 -5.15 -28.36 3.88
N TRP A 308 -6.32 -28.27 3.24
CA TRP A 308 -7.58 -28.74 3.81
C TRP A 308 -7.62 -30.26 4.01
N LYS A 309 -7.10 -31.05 3.07
CA LYS A 309 -6.98 -32.52 3.26
C LYS A 309 -6.14 -32.85 4.48
N ILE A 310 -4.98 -32.22 4.64
CA ILE A 310 -4.07 -32.44 5.77
C ILE A 310 -4.78 -32.08 7.09
N LYS A 311 -5.40 -30.89 7.17
CA LYS A 311 -6.18 -30.46 8.34
C LYS A 311 -7.31 -31.43 8.67
N ARG A 312 -8.09 -31.86 7.66
CA ARG A 312 -9.20 -32.82 7.84
C ARG A 312 -8.73 -34.17 8.37
N GLN A 313 -7.57 -34.66 7.92
CA GLN A 313 -7.03 -35.93 8.37
C GLN A 313 -6.60 -35.88 9.84
N VAL A 314 -5.96 -34.78 10.26
CA VAL A 314 -5.63 -34.51 11.69
C VAL A 314 -6.88 -34.41 12.57
N LEU A 315 -7.97 -33.80 12.07
CA LEU A 315 -9.24 -33.71 12.82
C LEU A 315 -9.92 -35.08 13.00
N VAL A 316 -9.86 -35.96 12.00
CA VAL A 316 -10.37 -37.35 12.10
C VAL A 316 -9.52 -38.16 13.09
N GLU A 317 -8.20 -38.06 13.01
CA GLU A 317 -7.27 -38.73 13.93
C GLU A 317 -7.50 -38.30 15.39
N LYS A 318 -7.69 -36.99 15.63
CA LYS A 318 -8.03 -36.43 16.95
C LYS A 318 -9.49 -36.64 17.37
N ARG A 319 -10.28 -37.42 16.62
CA ARG A 319 -11.70 -37.74 16.89
C ARG A 319 -12.60 -36.51 17.10
N VAL A 320 -12.30 -35.42 16.40
CA VAL A 320 -13.02 -34.15 16.52
C VAL A 320 -14.39 -34.27 15.87
N ARG A 321 -15.46 -34.14 16.66
CA ARG A 321 -16.84 -34.13 16.14
C ARG A 321 -17.27 -32.70 15.79
N SER A 322 -18.03 -32.57 14.70
CA SER A 322 -18.89 -31.40 14.49
C SER A 322 -20.03 -31.42 15.50
N VAL A 323 -20.38 -30.24 16.00
CA VAL A 323 -21.46 -30.04 16.97
C VAL A 323 -22.30 -28.84 16.53
N ASP A 324 -23.61 -28.89 16.81
CA ASP A 324 -24.49 -27.74 16.62
C ASP A 324 -24.04 -26.57 17.53
N VAL A 325 -24.28 -25.34 17.08
CA VAL A 325 -23.83 -24.12 17.77
C VAL A 325 -24.39 -24.01 19.19
N LYS A 326 -25.63 -24.45 19.43
CA LYS A 326 -26.24 -24.44 20.78
C LYS A 326 -25.57 -25.43 21.73
N GLU A 327 -25.22 -26.61 21.20
CA GLU A 327 -24.57 -27.67 21.98
C GLU A 327 -23.10 -27.36 22.26
N ALA A 328 -22.38 -26.74 21.30
CA ALA A 328 -21.04 -26.22 21.52
C ALA A 328 -21.00 -25.17 22.65
N LEU A 329 -21.97 -24.23 22.67
CA LEU A 329 -22.07 -23.21 23.72
C LEU A 329 -22.42 -23.81 25.10
N ARG A 330 -23.28 -24.84 25.14
CA ARG A 330 -23.60 -25.58 26.38
C ARG A 330 -22.34 -26.24 26.95
N LEU A 331 -21.64 -27.02 26.12
CA LEU A 331 -20.45 -27.74 26.51
C LEU A 331 -19.30 -26.82 26.94
N GLN A 332 -19.12 -25.66 26.28
CA GLN A 332 -18.14 -24.65 26.68
C GLN A 332 -18.36 -24.17 28.13
N LYS A 333 -19.62 -23.88 28.51
CA LYS A 333 -19.98 -23.45 29.87
C LYS A 333 -19.78 -24.53 30.92
N GLU A 334 -19.98 -25.79 30.57
CA GLU A 334 -19.91 -26.91 31.51
C GLU A 334 -18.48 -27.46 31.72
N ASN A 335 -17.60 -27.35 30.72
CA ASN A 335 -16.35 -28.14 30.67
C ASN A 335 -15.11 -27.39 30.15
N ASN A 336 -15.17 -26.06 30.02
CA ASN A 336 -14.01 -25.21 29.70
C ASN A 336 -13.25 -25.60 28.40
N PHE A 337 -14.00 -25.94 27.33
CA PHE A 337 -13.44 -26.25 26.01
C PHE A 337 -12.97 -25.00 25.24
N ALA A 338 -11.95 -25.16 24.39
CA ALA A 338 -11.51 -24.15 23.44
C ALA A 338 -12.09 -24.39 22.03
N ILE A 339 -12.65 -23.34 21.41
CA ILE A 339 -13.12 -23.35 20.02
C ILE A 339 -11.93 -23.04 19.11
N LEU A 340 -11.70 -23.86 18.09
CA LEU A 340 -10.49 -23.80 17.24
C LEU A 340 -10.71 -23.18 15.85
N ASP A 341 -11.93 -23.19 15.30
CA ASP A 341 -12.26 -22.59 13.99
C ASP A 341 -13.78 -22.37 13.85
N VAL A 342 -14.19 -21.36 13.06
CA VAL A 342 -15.59 -21.00 12.76
C VAL A 342 -15.70 -20.52 11.31
N ARG A 343 -16.56 -21.13 10.48
CA ARG A 343 -16.73 -20.75 9.07
C ARG A 343 -18.21 -20.68 8.62
N PRO A 344 -18.55 -19.86 7.61
CA PRO A 344 -19.93 -19.65 7.16
C PRO A 344 -20.42 -20.78 6.26
N VAL A 345 -21.74 -20.92 6.13
CA VAL A 345 -22.44 -22.03 5.45
C VAL A 345 -22.36 -21.99 3.92
N ALA A 346 -21.71 -20.96 3.34
CA ALA A 346 -21.63 -20.72 1.90
C ALA A 346 -20.64 -21.67 1.17
N ASP A 347 -20.89 -22.97 1.22
CA ASP A 347 -20.36 -23.99 0.30
C ASP A 347 -21.20 -25.29 0.26
N PHE A 348 -22.34 -25.36 0.94
CA PHE A 348 -23.27 -26.50 0.86
C PHE A 348 -24.42 -26.23 -0.12
N LYS A 349 -24.33 -26.81 -1.32
CA LYS A 349 -25.49 -27.08 -2.18
C LYS A 349 -25.92 -28.54 -2.00
N GLU A 350 -27.01 -28.75 -1.26
CA GLU A 350 -27.89 -29.90 -1.47
C GLU A 350 -29.31 -29.39 -1.77
N VAL A 351 -30.00 -30.13 -2.63
CA VAL A 351 -31.30 -29.76 -3.23
C VAL A 351 -32.41 -29.99 -2.19
N PRO A 352 -33.45 -29.13 -2.11
CA PRO A 352 -34.41 -29.18 -1.00
C PRO A 352 -35.40 -30.33 -1.14
N ASP A 353 -35.91 -30.80 0.00
CA ASP A 353 -37.23 -31.42 0.04
C ASP A 353 -38.10 -30.81 1.16
N SER A 354 -39.38 -30.79 0.85
CA SER A 354 -40.55 -30.23 1.52
C SER A 354 -40.64 -30.33 3.06
N SER A 355 -41.06 -29.24 3.74
CA SER A 355 -42.42 -29.12 4.33
C SER A 355 -42.61 -28.01 5.40
N LEU A 356 -43.76 -27.32 5.30
CA LEU A 356 -44.66 -26.82 6.36
C LEU A 356 -44.21 -25.80 7.46
N LEU A 357 -44.54 -24.52 7.18
CA LEU A 357 -45.42 -23.61 7.95
C LEU A 357 -45.17 -23.18 9.43
N VAL A 358 -45.64 -21.94 9.69
CA VAL A 358 -46.03 -21.29 10.98
C VAL A 358 -44.95 -20.47 11.72
N GLY A 359 -45.15 -19.14 11.78
CA GLY A 359 -44.59 -18.22 12.80
C GLY A 359 -45.60 -17.98 13.95
N PRO A 360 -45.41 -17.03 14.90
CA PRO A 360 -44.90 -15.67 14.65
C PRO A 360 -43.85 -15.11 15.66
N GLU A 361 -43.21 -14.02 15.22
CA GLU A 361 -42.86 -12.79 15.97
C GLU A 361 -41.83 -12.73 17.13
N TRP A 362 -40.75 -11.97 16.83
CA TRP A 362 -39.98 -11.00 17.63
C TRP A 362 -39.63 -11.27 19.12
N LEU A 363 -38.34 -11.52 19.38
CA LEU A 363 -37.45 -10.54 20.04
C LEU A 363 -35.96 -10.97 20.05
N GLN A 364 -35.09 -9.95 20.14
CA GLN A 364 -33.63 -9.97 20.33
C GLN A 364 -32.74 -10.28 19.10
N GLU A 365 -32.14 -9.18 18.64
CA GLU A 365 -31.26 -9.00 17.48
C GLU A 365 -29.82 -9.49 17.71
N CYS A 366 -28.97 -9.29 16.68
CA CYS A 366 -27.51 -9.46 16.70
C CYS A 366 -26.93 -10.89 16.58
N VAL A 367 -27.40 -11.68 15.60
CA VAL A 367 -26.54 -12.66 14.90
C VAL A 367 -26.78 -12.57 13.38
N PRO A 368 -25.77 -12.27 12.55
CA PRO A 368 -25.92 -12.29 11.09
C PRO A 368 -26.29 -13.69 10.57
N SER A 369 -27.28 -13.76 9.68
CA SER A 369 -27.76 -15.00 9.07
C SER A 369 -26.68 -15.65 8.18
N GLY A 370 -26.04 -16.73 8.64
CA GLY A 370 -25.06 -17.46 7.81
C GLY A 370 -24.22 -18.58 8.45
N TRP A 371 -24.40 -18.92 9.73
CA TRP A 371 -23.44 -19.74 10.50
C TRP A 371 -24.17 -20.84 11.27
N ARG A 372 -23.82 -22.13 11.07
CA ARG A 372 -24.55 -23.26 11.67
C ARG A 372 -23.70 -24.46 12.16
N THR A 373 -22.36 -24.42 12.11
CA THR A 373 -21.55 -25.57 12.53
C THR A 373 -20.25 -25.16 13.23
N LEU A 374 -19.93 -25.86 14.33
CA LEU A 374 -18.68 -25.69 15.09
C LEU A 374 -18.00 -27.05 15.31
N HIS A 375 -16.67 -27.05 15.49
CA HIS A 375 -15.88 -28.24 15.80
C HIS A 375 -15.16 -28.08 17.14
N MET A 376 -15.16 -29.11 17.99
CA MET A 376 -14.57 -29.05 19.33
C MET A 376 -13.64 -30.22 19.66
N VAL A 377 -12.54 -29.91 20.36
CA VAL A 377 -11.52 -30.87 20.81
C VAL A 377 -11.55 -30.96 22.34
N GLN A 378 -11.57 -32.18 22.89
CA GLN A 378 -11.59 -32.38 24.35
C GLN A 378 -10.22 -32.21 24.98
N GLY A 379 -10.04 -31.14 25.75
CA GLY A 379 -8.93 -30.99 26.67
C GLY A 379 -9.06 -31.95 27.85
N ARG A 380 -7.95 -32.57 28.27
CA ARG A 380 -7.90 -33.26 29.57
C ARG A 380 -7.60 -32.23 30.67
N PRO A 381 -8.23 -32.32 31.86
CA PRO A 381 -7.82 -31.51 32.99
C PRO A 381 -6.44 -31.95 33.48
N THR A 382 -5.46 -31.04 33.46
CA THR A 382 -4.21 -31.17 34.21
C THR A 382 -4.48 -30.71 35.65
N GLY A 383 -4.60 -31.67 36.57
CA GLY A 383 -4.66 -31.40 38.01
C GLY A 383 -3.35 -31.82 38.69
N CYS A 384 -2.95 -31.02 39.67
CA CYS A 384 -1.69 -31.06 40.44
C CYS A 384 -0.42 -30.69 39.65
#